data_AF-A0A0H3AB35-F1
#
_entry.id   AF-A0A0H3AB35-F1
#
_cell.length_a   1.000
_cell.length_b   1.000
_cell.length_c   1.000
_cell.angle_alpha   90.00
_cell.angle_beta   90.00
_cell.angle_gamma   90.00
#
_symmetry.space_group_name_H-M   'P 1'
#
loop_
_entity.id
_entity.type
_entity.pdbx_description
1 polymer ?
#
loop_
_entity_poly.entity_id
_entity_poly.type
_entity_poly.pdbx_seq_one_letter_code
_entity_poly.pdbx_strand_id
1 'polypeptide(L)'
;MYMLSNVLKNLSRKYATRLYPFQTRPAFEGFRGRLVNKIEDCIFCKSCQIKCPSQCITVDPKAGTWDCDPFACVYCSVCVDACPTQCLSMVNVHRAPAPEKFVVQLQGTPRRSKKAEKAEAPAAAETASE
;
A
#
# COMPACT_ATOMS: atom_id res chain seq x y z
N MET A 1 -31.28 17.37 40.64
CA MET A 1 -31.48 15.91 40.48
C MET A 1 -31.97 15.57 39.06
N TYR A 2 -31.28 16.04 38.01
CA TYR A 2 -31.74 15.89 36.60
C TYR A 2 -31.09 14.74 35.82
N MET A 3 -30.04 14.12 36.37
CA MET A 3 -29.34 12.99 35.73
C MET A 3 -29.88 11.62 36.17
N LEU A 4 -30.62 11.55 37.27
CA LEU A 4 -31.01 10.27 37.88
C LEU A 4 -31.93 9.44 36.97
N SER A 5 -32.87 10.10 36.29
CA SER A 5 -33.76 9.46 35.31
C SER A 5 -33.00 8.86 34.12
N ASN A 6 -31.88 9.46 33.71
CA ASN A 6 -31.03 8.93 32.64
C ASN A 6 -30.19 7.75 33.13
N VAL A 7 -29.73 7.78 34.38
CA VAL A 7 -29.00 6.66 35.00
C VAL A 7 -29.92 5.42 35.11
N LEU A 8 -31.15 5.59 35.60
CA LEU A 8 -32.15 4.52 35.69
C LEU A 8 -32.51 3.94 34.29
N LYS A 9 -32.65 4.80 33.28
CA LYS A 9 -32.89 4.37 31.88
C LYS A 9 -31.69 3.64 31.26
N ASN A 10 -30.45 4.01 31.60
CA ASN A 10 -29.27 3.33 31.07
C ASN A 10 -29.04 1.96 31.74
N LEU A 11 -29.37 1.80 33.02
CA LEU A 11 -29.24 0.53 33.73
C LEU A 11 -30.14 -0.58 33.16
N SER A 12 -31.31 -0.22 32.62
CA SER A 12 -32.26 -1.15 32.01
C SER A 12 -31.95 -1.52 30.55
N ARG A 13 -30.95 -0.87 29.91
CA ARG A 13 -30.55 -1.15 28.53
C ARG A 13 -29.37 -2.12 28.50
N LYS A 14 -29.25 -2.89 27.41
CA LYS A 14 -28.06 -3.71 27.16
C LYS A 14 -26.83 -2.83 26.95
N TYR A 15 -25.67 -3.36 27.31
CA TYR A 15 -24.39 -2.69 27.11
C TYR A 15 -24.14 -2.40 25.62
N ALA A 16 -23.60 -1.21 25.33
CA ALA A 16 -23.25 -0.81 23.97
C ALA A 16 -21.88 -1.35 23.50
N THR A 17 -21.09 -1.90 24.42
CA THR A 17 -19.74 -2.40 24.15
C THR A 17 -19.77 -3.71 23.35
N ARG A 18 -18.71 -3.96 22.59
CA ARG A 18 -18.48 -5.24 21.91
C ARG A 18 -17.26 -5.91 22.53
N LEU A 19 -17.27 -7.23 22.62
CA LEU A 19 -16.19 -8.00 23.22
C LEU A 19 -15.03 -8.15 22.22
N TYR A 20 -14.19 -7.12 22.08
CA TYR A 20 -12.92 -7.26 21.35
C TYR A 20 -11.97 -8.17 22.15
N PRO A 21 -11.24 -9.13 21.54
CA PRO A 21 -11.11 -9.39 20.10
C PRO A 21 -12.11 -10.42 19.52
N PHE A 22 -12.98 -11.03 20.33
CA PHE A 22 -13.92 -12.07 19.89
C PHE A 22 -15.01 -11.57 18.91
N GLN A 23 -15.43 -10.32 19.07
CA GLN A 23 -16.40 -9.65 18.21
C GLN A 23 -15.83 -8.31 17.72
N THR A 24 -15.37 -8.28 16.48
CA THR A 24 -14.86 -7.08 15.82
C THR A 24 -15.94 -6.39 14.98
N ARG A 25 -15.79 -5.09 14.74
CA ARG A 25 -16.68 -4.35 13.84
C ARG A 25 -16.29 -4.69 12.39
N PRO A 26 -17.22 -5.08 11.51
CA PRO A 26 -16.92 -5.21 10.09
C PRO A 26 -16.55 -3.83 9.52
N ALA A 27 -15.58 -3.83 8.60
CA ALA A 27 -15.21 -2.61 7.88
C ALA A 27 -16.38 -2.13 7.01
N PHE A 28 -16.47 -0.81 6.81
CA PHE A 28 -17.44 -0.18 5.93
C PHE A 28 -16.91 -0.14 4.48
N GLU A 29 -17.78 0.16 3.52
CA GLU A 29 -17.40 0.31 2.12
C GLU A 29 -16.47 1.51 1.91
N GLY A 30 -15.35 1.32 1.20
CA GLY A 30 -14.34 2.37 1.03
C GLY A 30 -13.44 2.60 2.25
N PHE A 31 -13.38 1.64 3.18
CA PHE A 31 -12.49 1.69 4.32
C PHE A 31 -11.01 1.80 3.87
N ARG A 32 -10.30 2.77 4.44
CA ARG A 32 -8.89 3.02 4.14
C ARG A 32 -8.00 2.27 5.13
N GLY A 33 -7.71 1.01 4.82
CA GLY A 33 -6.80 0.18 5.62
C GLY A 33 -5.41 0.06 5.00
N ARG A 34 -4.77 -1.10 5.16
CA ARG A 34 -3.39 -1.33 4.71
C ARG A 34 -3.26 -1.12 3.19
N LEU A 35 -2.23 -0.38 2.79
CA LEU A 35 -1.85 -0.21 1.39
C LEU A 35 -1.23 -1.51 0.85
N VAL A 36 -1.68 -1.96 -0.31
CA VAL A 36 -1.18 -3.13 -1.03
C VAL A 36 -0.87 -2.73 -2.47
N ASN A 37 0.28 -3.18 -2.98
CA ASN A 37 0.71 -2.96 -4.36
C ASN A 37 0.77 -4.29 -5.10
N LYS A 38 0.09 -4.38 -6.24
CA LYS A 38 0.28 -5.46 -7.21
C LYS A 38 1.49 -5.13 -8.07
N ILE A 39 2.65 -5.66 -7.68
CA ILE A 39 3.94 -5.27 -8.27
C ILE A 39 4.05 -5.63 -9.77
N GLU A 40 3.31 -6.66 -10.22
CA GLU A 40 3.25 -7.10 -11.62
C GLU A 40 2.74 -6.00 -12.56
N ASP A 41 1.80 -5.18 -12.09
CA ASP A 41 1.19 -4.08 -12.85
C ASP A 41 1.93 -2.74 -12.65
N CYS A 42 2.98 -2.73 -11.83
CA CYS A 42 3.73 -1.53 -11.49
C CYS A 42 4.72 -1.18 -12.60
N ILE A 43 4.60 0.02 -13.17
CA ILE A 43 5.53 0.55 -14.18
C ILE A 43 6.64 1.44 -13.57
N PHE A 44 6.74 1.49 -12.25
CA PHE A 44 7.73 2.30 -11.52
C PHE A 44 7.77 3.79 -11.93
N CYS A 45 6.62 4.38 -12.25
CA CYS A 45 6.51 5.76 -12.75
C CYS A 45 6.76 6.88 -11.71
N LYS A 46 6.97 6.53 -10.43
CA LYS A 46 7.14 7.45 -9.29
C LYS A 46 5.97 8.38 -8.96
N SER A 47 4.82 8.29 -9.65
CA SER A 47 3.64 9.12 -9.36
C SER A 47 3.21 9.03 -7.90
N CYS A 48 3.14 7.80 -7.35
CA CYS A 48 2.77 7.55 -5.96
C CYS A 48 3.76 8.13 -4.94
N GLN A 49 5.07 8.14 -5.25
CA GLN A 49 6.10 8.77 -4.42
C GLN A 49 5.94 10.29 -4.40
N ILE A 50 5.76 10.92 -5.57
CA ILE A 50 5.65 12.38 -5.69
C ILE A 50 4.38 12.90 -5.01
N LYS A 51 3.28 12.15 -5.11
CA LYS A 51 1.98 12.57 -4.56
C LYS A 51 1.78 12.20 -3.09
N CYS A 52 2.68 11.41 -2.48
CA CYS A 52 2.55 11.02 -1.09
C CYS A 52 2.81 12.21 -0.15
N PRO A 53 1.83 12.65 0.67
CA PRO A 53 2.01 13.80 1.56
C PRO A 53 3.02 13.53 2.69
N SER A 54 3.15 12.27 3.13
CA SER A 54 4.10 11.86 4.17
C SER A 54 5.40 11.28 3.63
N GLN A 55 5.58 11.28 2.30
CA GLN A 55 6.78 10.79 1.61
C GLN A 55 7.18 9.36 2.03
N CYS A 56 6.21 8.50 2.35
CA CYS A 56 6.48 7.16 2.86
C CYS A 56 6.78 6.11 1.77
N ILE A 57 6.75 6.49 0.49
CA ILE A 57 6.96 5.59 -0.65
C ILE A 57 8.24 5.99 -1.38
N THR A 58 9.11 5.01 -1.63
CA THR A 58 10.33 5.16 -2.42
C THR A 58 10.29 4.21 -3.61
N VAL A 59 10.51 4.72 -4.81
CA VAL A 59 10.46 3.94 -6.05
C VAL A 59 11.75 4.09 -6.82
N ASP A 60 12.42 2.98 -7.12
CA ASP A 60 13.57 2.94 -8.04
C ASP A 60 13.18 2.24 -9.36
N PRO A 61 13.03 2.98 -10.47
CA PRO A 61 12.74 2.40 -11.77
C PRO A 61 13.90 1.60 -12.37
N LYS A 62 15.15 1.85 -11.95
CA LYS A 62 16.32 1.13 -12.47
C LYS A 62 16.42 -0.23 -11.80
N ALA A 63 16.32 -0.26 -10.47
CA ALA A 63 16.32 -1.49 -9.71
C ALA A 63 14.99 -2.25 -9.82
N GLY A 64 13.88 -1.58 -10.17
CA GLY A 64 12.54 -2.18 -10.15
C GLY A 64 12.04 -2.41 -8.71
N THR A 65 12.43 -1.54 -7.77
CA THR A 65 12.02 -1.63 -6.37
C THR A 65 10.89 -0.65 -6.06
N TRP A 66 9.97 -1.10 -5.23
CA TRP A 66 8.94 -0.28 -4.61
C TRP A 66 8.97 -0.53 -3.12
N ASP A 67 9.34 0.50 -2.36
CA ASP A 67 9.47 0.46 -0.92
C ASP A 67 8.42 1.37 -0.29
N CYS A 68 7.75 0.90 0.76
CA CYS A 68 6.79 1.69 1.50
C CYS A 68 7.01 1.54 3.01
N ASP A 69 7.20 2.67 3.69
CA ASP A 69 7.18 2.74 5.15
C ASP A 69 5.72 2.81 5.64
N PRO A 70 5.17 1.75 6.25
CA PRO A 70 3.82 1.73 6.79
C PRO A 70 3.68 2.61 8.05
N PHE A 71 4.76 2.96 8.74
CA PHE A 71 4.73 3.76 9.97
C PHE A 71 4.64 5.26 9.69
N ALA A 72 5.07 5.69 8.51
CA ALA A 72 4.89 7.05 8.01
C ALA A 72 3.60 7.23 7.18
N CYS A 73 2.89 6.15 6.84
CA CYS A 73 1.67 6.22 6.04
C CYS A 73 0.49 6.80 6.84
N VAL A 74 -0.16 7.83 6.28
CA VAL A 74 -1.34 8.51 6.90
C VAL A 74 -2.68 8.02 6.34
N TYR A 75 -2.70 6.92 5.59
CA TYR A 75 -3.93 6.28 5.07
C TYR A 75 -4.84 7.20 4.23
N CYS A 76 -4.24 8.16 3.51
CA CYS A 76 -4.99 9.18 2.75
C CYS A 76 -5.53 8.72 1.39
N SER A 77 -5.14 7.55 0.89
CA SER A 77 -5.44 6.98 -0.44
C SER A 77 -4.97 7.78 -1.68
N VAL A 78 -4.28 8.91 -1.52
CA VAL A 78 -3.80 9.74 -2.66
C VAL A 78 -2.90 8.96 -3.62
N CYS A 79 -2.10 8.01 -3.13
CA CYS A 79 -1.25 7.17 -3.97
C CYS A 79 -2.03 6.18 -4.83
N VAL A 80 -3.21 5.73 -4.38
CA VAL A 80 -4.12 4.87 -5.14
C VAL A 80 -4.71 5.64 -6.31
N ASP A 81 -5.22 6.84 -6.03
CA ASP A 81 -5.85 7.71 -7.04
C ASP A 81 -4.83 8.24 -8.06
N ALA A 82 -3.59 8.49 -7.62
CA ALA A 82 -2.51 8.97 -8.47
C ALA A 82 -1.87 7.89 -9.35
N CYS A 83 -2.16 6.61 -9.12
CA CYS A 83 -1.50 5.51 -9.84
C CYS A 83 -2.12 5.33 -11.23
N PRO A 84 -1.37 5.55 -12.33
CA PRO A 84 -1.92 5.46 -13.68
C PRO A 84 -2.30 4.03 -14.08
N THR A 85 -1.65 3.01 -13.50
CA THR A 85 -1.96 1.59 -13.76
C THR A 85 -2.94 1.00 -12.74
N GLN A 86 -3.37 1.78 -11.74
CA GLN A 86 -4.26 1.33 -10.67
C GLN A 86 -3.76 0.07 -9.94
N CYS A 87 -2.45 -0.14 -9.87
CA CYS A 87 -1.85 -1.30 -9.21
C CYS A 87 -1.88 -1.23 -7.67
N LEU A 88 -2.15 -0.04 -7.11
CA LEU A 88 -2.23 0.22 -5.68
C LEU A 88 -3.68 0.13 -5.20
N SER A 89 -3.89 -0.47 -4.04
CA SER A 89 -5.22 -0.60 -3.41
C SER A 89 -5.15 -0.54 -1.89
N MET A 90 -6.23 -0.10 -1.25
CA MET A 90 -6.39 -0.12 0.22
C MET A 90 -7.24 -1.32 0.59
N VAL A 91 -6.73 -2.21 1.45
CA VAL A 91 -7.53 -3.33 1.95
C VAL A 91 -8.40 -2.90 3.13
N ASN A 92 -9.52 -3.61 3.34
CA ASN A 92 -10.50 -3.33 4.40
C ASN A 92 -10.03 -3.73 5.81
N VAL A 93 -8.72 -3.80 6.05
CA VAL A 93 -8.11 -4.19 7.33
C VAL A 93 -6.95 -3.27 7.65
N HIS A 94 -6.88 -2.81 8.91
CA HIS A 94 -5.69 -2.11 9.40
C HIS A 94 -4.51 -3.07 9.52
N ARG A 95 -3.30 -2.50 9.52
CA ARG A 95 -2.10 -3.28 9.83
C ARG A 95 -2.11 -3.65 11.32
N ALA A 96 -1.78 -4.90 11.63
CA ALA A 96 -1.62 -5.35 13.00
C ALA A 96 -0.43 -4.61 13.66
N PRO A 97 -0.46 -4.41 14.99
CA PRO A 97 0.68 -3.88 15.71
C PRO A 97 1.90 -4.79 15.51
N ALA A 98 3.04 -4.20 15.16
CA ALA A 98 4.31 -4.90 15.01
C ALA A 98 5.26 -4.46 16.13
N PRO A 99 6.10 -5.36 16.66
CA PRO A 99 7.06 -5.03 17.72
C PRO A 99 8.18 -4.11 17.23
N GLU A 100 8.50 -4.18 15.93
CA GLU A 100 9.60 -3.44 15.32
C GLU A 100 9.13 -2.68 14.08
N LYS A 101 9.88 -1.63 13.72
CA LYS A 101 9.66 -0.89 12.48
C LYS A 101 10.22 -1.68 11.30
N PHE A 102 9.50 -1.65 10.19
CA PHE A 102 9.86 -2.38 8.98
C PHE A 102 9.34 -1.66 7.76
N VAL A 103 10.07 -1.81 6.66
CA VAL A 103 9.69 -1.28 5.34
C VAL A 103 9.13 -2.43 4.51
N VAL A 104 8.02 -2.18 3.82
CA VAL A 104 7.47 -3.12 2.85
C VAL A 104 8.25 -2.93 1.56
N GLN A 105 9.13 -3.86 1.23
CA GLN A 105 9.91 -3.85 0.00
C GLN A 105 9.30 -4.84 -1.00
N LEU A 106 9.05 -4.38 -2.22
CA LEU A 106 8.53 -5.19 -3.31
C LEU A 106 9.44 -5.04 -4.53
N GLN A 107 9.85 -6.18 -5.07
CA GLN A 107 10.67 -6.27 -6.26
C GLN A 107 9.79 -6.66 -7.45
N GLY A 108 9.88 -5.90 -8.55
CA GLY A 108 9.25 -6.25 -9.81
C GLY A 108 10.24 -6.26 -10.97
N THR A 109 9.73 -6.57 -12.15
CA THR A 109 10.49 -6.51 -13.39
C THR A 109 10.42 -5.09 -13.96
N PRO A 110 11.51 -4.30 -13.95
CA PRO A 110 11.48 -2.97 -14.53
C PRO A 110 11.23 -3.06 -16.03
N ARG A 111 10.36 -2.21 -16.59
CA ARG A 111 10.25 -2.07 -18.04
C ARG A 111 11.58 -1.51 -18.56
N ARG A 112 12.40 -2.35 -19.19
CA ARG A 112 13.57 -1.90 -19.94
C ARG A 112 13.12 -0.91 -21.01
N SER A 113 13.81 0.21 -21.11
CA SER A 113 13.61 1.14 -22.23
C SER A 113 14.00 0.46 -23.54
N LYS A 114 13.34 0.81 -24.66
CA LYS A 114 13.72 0.33 -26.01
C LYS A 114 15.21 0.54 -26.34
N LYS A 115 15.87 1.50 -25.70
CA LYS A 115 17.31 1.78 -25.87
C LYS A 115 18.20 0.75 -25.15
N ALA A 116 17.74 0.15 -24.05
CA ALA A 116 18.44 -0.92 -23.33
C ALA A 116 18.26 -2.27 -24.04
N GLU A 117 17.09 -2.52 -24.62
CA GLU A 117 16.82 -3.73 -25.40
C GLU A 117 17.67 -3.79 -26.68
N LYS A 118 17.94 -2.64 -27.31
CA LYS A 118 18.81 -2.54 -28.50
C LYS A 118 20.30 -2.70 -28.20
N ALA A 119 20.73 -2.54 -26.95
CA ALA A 119 22.14 -2.67 -26.55
C ALA A 119 22.54 -4.13 -26.26
N GLU A 120 21.57 -5.03 -26.11
CA GLU A 120 21.76 -6.44 -25.73
C GLU A 120 21.50 -7.41 -26.89
N ALA A 121 21.23 -6.91 -28.10
CA ALA A 121 21.27 -7.73 -29.30
C ALA A 121 22.74 -8.11 -29.58
N PRO A 122 23.12 -9.40 -29.46
CA PRO A 122 24.52 -9.80 -29.46
C PRO A 122 25.15 -9.60 -30.84
N ALA A 123 26.38 -9.11 -30.82
CA ALA A 123 27.34 -9.13 -31.92
C ALA A 123 27.76 -10.59 -32.24
N ALA A 124 26.81 -11.38 -32.75
CA ALA A 124 27.02 -12.76 -33.19
C ALA A 124 26.94 -12.82 -34.72
N ALA A 125 27.83 -12.09 -35.40
CA ALA A 125 28.11 -12.28 -36.83
C ALA A 125 29.42 -11.57 -37.13
N GLU A 126 30.56 -12.25 -36.94
CA GLU A 126 31.84 -12.04 -37.65
C GLU A 126 32.99 -12.79 -36.95
N THR A 127 32.96 -14.12 -36.91
CA THR A 127 34.19 -14.96 -36.87
C THR A 127 33.86 -16.34 -37.45
N ALA A 128 33.95 -16.51 -38.77
CA ALA A 128 34.18 -17.79 -39.45
C ALA A 128 34.29 -17.54 -40.95
N SER A 129 35.52 -17.55 -41.48
CA SER A 129 35.90 -18.14 -42.79
C SER A 129 37.36 -17.77 -43.04
N GLU A 130 38.26 -18.63 -42.56
CA GLU A 130 39.47 -19.01 -43.29
C GLU A 130 39.22 -20.41 -43.85
#